data_AF-A0A839CUF8-F1
#
_entry.id   AF-A0A839CUF8-F1
#
_cell.length_a   1.000
_cell.length_b   1.000
_cell.length_c   1.000
_cell.angle_alpha   90.00
_cell.angle_beta   90.00
_cell.angle_gamma   90.00
#
_symmetry.space_group_name_H-M   'P 1'
#
loop_
_entity.id
_entity.type
_entity.pdbx_description
1 polymer ?
#
loop_
_entity_poly.entity_id
_entity_poly.type
_entity_poly.pdbx_seq_one_letter_code
_entity_poly.pdbx_strand_id
1 'polypeptide(L)'
;MPRKNLRFTLRTPITNKELKNENARIGKYEIKDPIILKIIECARKQNHEELQRIPNLDINKVAYNTELSATAILACNKEIEAIKFLKPYGVNKDSIVYGFAMGGHDKHVKELLNQGASKDMAVVGAAQGGQKELLEWLISQGASKDLAVIGAAYDGYKELIEWLVSQGASKDVAVEGAANGGQKEIVEWLISQGASKVEAAKGAAQGGQKELVEWLISQGASKDRAIARAAYGGQKELVEWLMSQGASKDKAIRGAAYSGQKELVEWLMSQGANKGIAVIGAITGQRYKLATDIINNHQVLLPSAIDTTTSNQLKSCFNIRYNTYSFISGITSYDLQINYIKFISKIICMDDTKLARNFGALETIMYQQKLSIQDSYVYYVEDKYIRNGILTPLGNYVASFYNSYTSDKLTIMGETQEMIIPNEILNKIAYYYMAHPKLKHNDTLNTQIYPSFSESMGAKVVNLWVDRINEIRSKREILNSDSIGM
;
A
#
# COMPACT_ATOMS: atom_id res chain seq x y z
N MET A 1 -12.15 18.77 1.25
CA MET A 1 -11.16 17.96 2.00
C MET A 1 -10.52 16.96 1.06
N PRO A 2 -9.19 16.75 1.09
CA PRO A 2 -8.57 15.74 0.24
C PRO A 2 -9.04 14.36 0.73
N ARG A 3 -9.77 13.64 -0.14
CA ARG A 3 -10.15 12.25 0.08
C ARG A 3 -8.85 11.47 0.33
N LYS A 4 -8.68 10.90 1.53
CA LYS A 4 -7.70 9.84 1.73
C LYS A 4 -8.08 8.74 0.72
N ASN A 5 -7.22 8.53 -0.27
CA ASN A 5 -7.35 7.44 -1.23
C ASN A 5 -7.19 6.12 -0.46
N LEU A 6 -8.26 5.63 0.16
CA LEU A 6 -8.37 4.24 0.57
C LEU A 6 -8.40 3.42 -0.73
N ARG A 7 -7.25 2.87 -1.09
CA ARG A 7 -7.08 1.96 -2.22
C ARG A 7 -7.70 0.61 -1.85
N PHE A 8 -9.02 0.48 -1.97
CA PHE A 8 -9.67 -0.82 -1.99
C PHE A 8 -9.73 -1.28 -3.46
N THR A 9 -8.79 -2.15 -3.85
CA THR A 9 -8.92 -2.89 -5.09
C THR A 9 -9.70 -4.16 -4.82
N LEU A 10 -10.99 -4.08 -4.47
CA LEU A 10 -11.83 -5.28 -4.49
C LEU A 10 -11.83 -5.81 -5.93
N ARG A 11 -11.06 -6.88 -6.15
CA ARG A 11 -10.87 -7.56 -7.43
C ARG A 11 -11.71 -8.82 -7.41
N THR A 12 -12.26 -9.14 -8.55
CA THR A 12 -13.20 -10.25 -8.68
C THR A 12 -12.53 -11.62 -8.70
N PRO A 13 -13.28 -12.65 -8.29
CA PRO A 13 -12.81 -14.01 -8.33
C PRO A 13 -12.74 -14.53 -9.78
N ILE A 14 -11.59 -15.11 -10.13
CA ILE A 14 -11.39 -15.87 -11.37
C ILE A 14 -12.17 -17.19 -11.28
N THR A 15 -12.89 -17.53 -12.36
CA THR A 15 -13.77 -18.70 -12.49
C THR A 15 -13.04 -20.06 -12.56
N ASN A 16 -13.76 -21.09 -12.15
CA ASN A 16 -13.34 -22.45 -11.75
C ASN A 16 -12.47 -23.30 -12.70
N LYS A 17 -11.55 -24.06 -12.08
CA LYS A 17 -11.55 -25.53 -12.19
C LYS A 17 -11.07 -26.19 -10.89
N GLU A 18 -11.92 -27.10 -10.41
CA GLU A 18 -11.73 -28.23 -9.48
C GLU A 18 -10.60 -28.19 -8.43
N LEU A 19 -10.97 -28.22 -7.14
CA LEU A 19 -10.31 -29.02 -6.10
C LEU A 19 -11.24 -29.12 -4.88
N LYS A 20 -11.69 -30.33 -4.56
CA LYS A 20 -12.48 -30.66 -3.37
C LYS A 20 -11.56 -30.63 -2.13
N ASN A 21 -11.81 -29.71 -1.20
CA ASN A 21 -11.44 -29.84 0.21
C ASN A 21 -12.30 -28.88 1.05
N GLU A 22 -13.13 -29.43 1.94
CA GLU A 22 -14.30 -28.78 2.56
C GLU A 22 -14.01 -27.73 3.66
N ASN A 23 -12.78 -27.25 3.87
CA ASN A 23 -12.43 -26.45 5.08
C ASN A 23 -11.90 -25.02 4.85
N ALA A 24 -12.28 -24.37 3.75
CA ALA A 24 -11.88 -22.97 3.47
C ALA A 24 -12.93 -22.15 2.69
N ARG A 25 -14.19 -22.24 3.12
CA ARG A 25 -15.28 -21.40 2.61
C ARG A 25 -15.74 -20.41 3.67
N ILE A 26 -15.86 -19.13 3.30
CA ILE A 26 -16.54 -18.10 4.09
C ILE A 26 -17.68 -17.58 3.24
N GLY A 27 -18.91 -17.98 3.55
CA GLY A 27 -20.07 -17.67 2.71
C GLY A 27 -19.83 -18.10 1.26
N LYS A 28 -19.80 -17.14 0.34
CA LYS A 28 -19.51 -17.36 -1.09
C LYS A 28 -18.02 -17.36 -1.47
N TYR A 29 -17.14 -17.00 -0.54
CA TYR A 29 -15.70 -16.88 -0.80
C TYR A 29 -15.02 -18.24 -0.64
N GLU A 30 -14.52 -18.79 -1.76
CA GLU A 30 -13.71 -20.02 -1.78
C GLU A 30 -12.23 -19.66 -1.89
N ILE A 31 -11.45 -20.07 -0.90
CA ILE A 31 -10.01 -19.81 -0.85
C ILE A 31 -9.28 -20.95 -1.55
N LYS A 32 -8.56 -20.61 -2.62
CA LYS A 32 -7.79 -21.56 -3.43
C LYS A 32 -6.29 -21.38 -3.29
N ASP A 33 -5.83 -20.37 -2.56
CA ASP A 33 -4.42 -20.10 -2.39
C ASP A 33 -3.79 -21.13 -1.43
N PRO A 34 -2.92 -22.03 -1.94
CA PRO A 34 -2.41 -23.15 -1.14
C PRO A 34 -1.56 -22.69 0.04
N ILE A 35 -0.90 -21.53 -0.05
CA ILE A 35 -0.09 -20.99 1.05
C ILE A 35 -1.00 -20.55 2.18
N ILE A 36 -2.10 -19.84 1.87
CA ILE A 36 -3.07 -19.39 2.87
C ILE A 36 -3.74 -20.58 3.55
N LEU A 37 -4.14 -21.59 2.77
CA LEU A 37 -4.70 -22.83 3.30
C LEU A 37 -3.72 -23.52 4.24
N LYS A 38 -2.43 -23.55 3.89
CA LYS A 38 -1.39 -24.15 4.72
C LYS A 38 -1.17 -23.39 6.02
N ILE A 39 -1.14 -22.05 5.97
CA ILE A 39 -1.05 -21.22 7.17
C ILE A 39 -2.21 -21.50 8.13
N ILE A 40 -3.44 -21.59 7.60
CA ILE A 40 -4.64 -21.91 8.38
C ILE A 40 -4.51 -23.30 9.03
N GLU A 41 -4.08 -24.30 8.26
CA GLU A 41 -3.88 -25.67 8.76
C GLU A 41 -2.85 -25.72 9.89
N CYS A 42 -1.68 -25.10 9.68
CA CYS A 42 -0.63 -25.03 10.69
C CYS A 42 -1.12 -24.28 11.95
N ALA A 43 -1.91 -23.22 11.79
CA ALA A 43 -2.46 -22.47 12.91
C ALA A 43 -3.47 -23.28 13.74
N ARG A 44 -4.36 -24.02 13.08
CA ARG A 44 -5.33 -24.93 13.73
C ARG A 44 -4.64 -26.06 14.49
N LYS A 45 -3.55 -26.60 13.92
CA LYS A 45 -2.72 -27.65 14.53
C LYS A 45 -1.67 -27.13 15.51
N GLN A 46 -1.49 -25.81 15.59
CA GLN A 46 -0.43 -25.15 16.35
C GLN A 46 1.00 -25.67 16.02
N ASN A 47 1.24 -25.94 14.73
CA ASN A 47 2.49 -26.55 14.27
C ASN A 47 3.49 -25.49 13.79
N HIS A 48 4.41 -25.08 14.69
CA HIS A 48 5.45 -24.09 14.39
C HIS A 48 6.44 -24.55 13.32
N GLU A 49 6.86 -25.82 13.35
CA GLU A 49 7.84 -26.36 12.40
C GLU A 49 7.30 -26.34 10.97
N GLU A 50 6.06 -26.80 10.79
CA GLU A 50 5.44 -26.86 9.48
C GLU A 50 5.15 -25.46 8.91
N LEU A 51 4.79 -24.51 9.78
CA LEU A 51 4.61 -23.11 9.38
C LEU A 51 5.95 -22.50 8.89
N GLN A 52 7.05 -22.77 9.60
CA GLN A 52 8.38 -22.26 9.23
C GLN A 52 8.96 -22.91 7.96
N ARG A 53 8.51 -24.12 7.60
CA ARG A 53 8.89 -24.78 6.34
C ARG A 53 8.23 -24.18 5.10
N ILE A 54 7.26 -23.28 5.24
CA ILE A 54 6.63 -22.61 4.10
C ILE A 54 7.64 -21.65 3.44
N PRO A 55 8.01 -21.87 2.15
CA PRO A 55 8.97 -21.01 1.47
C PRO A 55 8.43 -19.59 1.31
N ASN A 56 9.27 -18.58 1.58
CA ASN A 56 8.90 -17.17 1.50
C ASN A 56 7.62 -16.84 2.29
N LEU A 57 7.48 -17.41 3.49
CA LEU A 57 6.33 -17.20 4.36
C LEU A 57 6.04 -15.71 4.54
N ASP A 58 4.89 -15.29 4.01
CA ASP A 58 4.26 -14.02 4.35
C ASP A 58 2.96 -14.32 5.10
N ILE A 59 2.98 -14.12 6.42
CA ILE A 59 1.82 -14.41 7.27
C ILE A 59 0.61 -13.51 6.93
N ASN A 60 0.87 -12.35 6.34
CA ASN A 60 -0.14 -11.36 5.98
C ASN A 60 -0.52 -11.44 4.50
N LYS A 61 -0.07 -12.50 3.80
CA LYS A 61 -0.47 -12.77 2.44
C LYS A 61 -1.99 -12.81 2.32
N VAL A 62 -2.50 -12.11 1.31
CA VAL A 62 -3.91 -12.09 0.93
C VAL A 62 -4.11 -12.89 -0.35
N ALA A 63 -5.24 -13.59 -0.45
CA ALA A 63 -5.55 -14.37 -1.63
C ALA A 63 -5.88 -13.41 -2.79
N TYR A 64 -5.34 -13.68 -3.98
CA TYR A 64 -5.55 -12.81 -5.13
C TYR A 64 -7.04 -12.62 -5.49
N ASN A 65 -7.85 -13.68 -5.30
CA ASN A 65 -9.24 -13.74 -5.72
C ASN A 65 -10.25 -13.20 -4.70
N THR A 66 -9.86 -13.07 -3.43
CA THR A 66 -10.78 -12.67 -2.34
C THR A 66 -10.25 -11.55 -1.46
N GLU A 67 -8.96 -11.22 -1.58
CA GLU A 67 -8.22 -10.32 -0.67
C GLU A 67 -8.27 -10.74 0.82
N LEU A 68 -8.69 -11.97 1.10
CA LEU A 68 -8.72 -12.53 2.46
C LEU A 68 -7.35 -13.09 2.84
N SER A 69 -6.89 -12.77 4.04
CA SER A 69 -5.72 -13.41 4.67
C SER A 69 -6.15 -14.60 5.52
N ALA A 70 -5.19 -15.46 5.88
CA ALA A 70 -5.42 -16.56 6.83
C ALA A 70 -6.03 -16.05 8.15
N THR A 71 -5.55 -14.93 8.68
CA THR A 71 -6.01 -14.35 9.94
C THR A 71 -7.41 -13.75 9.85
N ALA A 72 -7.79 -13.14 8.72
CA ALA A 72 -9.16 -12.69 8.48
C ALA A 72 -10.12 -13.89 8.49
N ILE A 73 -9.71 -15.00 7.89
CA ILE A 73 -10.54 -16.22 7.81
C ILE A 73 -10.76 -16.83 9.19
N LEU A 74 -9.67 -17.05 9.93
CA LEU A 74 -9.73 -17.56 11.29
C LEU A 74 -10.57 -16.64 12.20
N ALA A 75 -10.46 -15.31 12.03
CA ALA A 75 -11.25 -14.34 12.79
C ALA A 75 -12.74 -14.41 12.45
N CYS A 76 -13.10 -14.54 11.18
CA CYS A 76 -14.48 -14.71 10.74
C CYS A 76 -15.12 -15.98 11.35
N ASN A 77 -14.35 -17.06 11.48
CA ASN A 77 -14.77 -18.31 12.11
C ASN A 77 -14.62 -18.32 13.64
N LYS A 78 -14.18 -17.21 14.25
CA LYS A 78 -13.90 -17.09 15.69
C LYS A 78 -12.87 -18.10 16.23
N GLU A 79 -11.91 -18.49 15.42
CA GLU A 79 -10.84 -19.43 15.77
C GLU A 79 -9.71 -18.71 16.57
N ILE A 80 -10.03 -18.25 17.78
CA ILE A 80 -9.17 -17.37 18.59
C ILE A 80 -7.80 -18.00 18.90
N GLU A 81 -7.75 -19.29 19.23
CA GLU A 81 -6.49 -19.96 19.58
C GLU A 81 -5.54 -20.06 18.37
N ALA A 82 -6.08 -20.29 17.17
CA ALA A 82 -5.30 -20.26 15.94
C ALA A 82 -4.75 -18.85 15.65
N ILE A 83 -5.53 -17.80 15.90
CA ILE A 83 -5.06 -16.40 15.75
C ILE A 83 -3.98 -16.07 16.78
N LYS A 84 -4.14 -16.53 18.03
CA LYS A 84 -3.13 -16.35 19.09
C LYS A 84 -1.81 -17.06 18.72
N PHE A 85 -1.89 -18.27 18.18
CA PHE A 85 -0.74 -19.01 17.70
C PHE A 85 0.02 -18.25 16.60
N LEU A 86 -0.69 -17.56 15.70
CA LEU A 86 -0.07 -16.77 14.62
C LEU A 86 0.49 -15.43 15.10
N LYS A 87 0.05 -14.90 16.25
CA LYS A 87 0.42 -13.56 16.73
C LYS A 87 1.93 -13.27 16.80
N PRO A 88 2.80 -14.21 17.24
CA PRO A 88 4.26 -14.00 17.26
C PRO A 88 4.87 -13.77 15.87
N TYR A 89 4.19 -14.15 14.79
CA TYR A 89 4.68 -14.01 13.42
C TYR A 89 4.37 -12.64 12.79
N GLY A 90 3.82 -11.68 13.54
CA GLY A 90 3.59 -10.32 13.05
C GLY A 90 2.28 -10.14 12.28
N VAL A 91 1.20 -10.72 12.77
CA VAL A 91 -0.14 -10.62 12.15
C VAL A 91 -0.65 -9.19 12.07
N ASN A 92 -1.28 -8.86 10.94
CA ASN A 92 -1.95 -7.59 10.74
C ASN A 92 -3.29 -7.56 11.52
N LYS A 93 -3.38 -6.66 12.50
CA LYS A 93 -4.60 -6.45 13.29
C LYS A 93 -5.80 -6.01 12.44
N ASP A 94 -5.54 -5.29 11.34
CA ASP A 94 -6.59 -4.80 10.45
C ASP A 94 -7.28 -5.94 9.70
N SER A 95 -6.53 -6.98 9.33
CA SER A 95 -7.09 -8.20 8.74
C SER A 95 -7.94 -8.97 9.76
N ILE A 96 -7.51 -8.99 11.02
CA ILE A 96 -8.24 -9.67 12.10
C ILE A 96 -9.55 -8.95 12.43
N VAL A 97 -9.53 -7.61 12.59
CA VAL A 97 -10.76 -6.85 12.89
C VAL A 97 -11.76 -6.94 11.74
N TYR A 98 -11.27 -6.92 10.50
CA TYR A 98 -12.09 -7.16 9.31
C TYR A 98 -12.78 -8.52 9.37
N GLY A 99 -12.04 -9.59 9.66
CA GLY A 99 -12.60 -10.94 9.76
C GLY A 99 -13.62 -11.08 10.88
N PHE A 100 -13.32 -10.58 12.09
CA PHE A 100 -14.29 -10.60 13.19
C PHE A 100 -15.55 -9.79 12.85
N ALA A 101 -15.40 -8.64 12.19
CA ALA A 101 -16.53 -7.83 11.78
C ALA A 101 -17.38 -8.54 10.72
N MET A 102 -16.77 -9.22 9.75
CA MET A 102 -17.49 -10.03 8.77
C MET A 102 -18.28 -11.18 9.44
N GLY A 103 -17.68 -11.84 10.43
CA GLY A 103 -18.31 -12.92 11.17
C GLY A 103 -19.32 -12.50 12.24
N GLY A 104 -19.54 -11.19 12.47
CA GLY A 104 -20.48 -10.70 13.50
C GLY A 104 -19.97 -10.84 14.93
N HIS A 105 -18.65 -10.85 15.14
CA HIS A 105 -18.03 -11.04 16.45
C HIS A 105 -17.80 -9.70 17.18
N ASP A 106 -18.88 -8.96 17.45
CA ASP A 106 -18.90 -7.58 17.99
C ASP A 106 -17.94 -7.32 19.15
N LYS A 107 -17.87 -8.25 20.12
CA LYS A 107 -16.99 -8.11 21.29
C LYS A 107 -15.52 -7.97 20.87
N HIS A 108 -15.07 -8.83 19.95
CA HIS A 108 -13.68 -8.82 19.48
C HIS A 108 -13.39 -7.63 18.57
N VAL A 109 -14.38 -7.18 17.79
CA VAL A 109 -14.26 -5.95 17.02
C VAL A 109 -14.02 -4.76 17.95
N LYS A 110 -14.85 -4.59 18.98
CA LYS A 110 -14.72 -3.50 19.96
C LYS A 110 -13.38 -3.56 20.70
N GLU A 111 -12.94 -4.75 21.12
CA GLU A 111 -11.63 -4.97 21.75
C GLU A 111 -10.46 -4.55 20.84
N LEU A 112 -10.50 -4.92 19.56
CA LEU A 112 -9.43 -4.59 18.62
C LEU A 112 -9.41 -3.12 18.22
N LEU A 113 -10.57 -2.47 18.10
CA LEU A 113 -10.65 -1.04 17.86
C LEU A 113 -10.01 -0.25 19.03
N ASN A 114 -10.23 -0.67 20.27
CA ASN A 114 -9.57 -0.10 21.45
C ASN A 114 -8.05 -0.33 21.44
N GLN A 115 -7.57 -1.35 20.71
CA GLN A 115 -6.14 -1.63 20.51
C GLN A 115 -5.55 -0.98 19.24
N GLY A 116 -6.29 -0.05 18.64
CA GLY A 116 -5.87 0.75 17.48
C GLY A 116 -6.06 0.06 16.12
N ALA A 117 -6.88 -0.98 16.02
CA ALA A 117 -7.25 -1.55 14.73
C ALA A 117 -8.09 -0.55 13.91
N SER A 118 -8.01 -0.67 12.59
CA SER A 118 -8.69 0.25 11.67
C SER A 118 -10.22 0.13 11.75
N LYS A 119 -10.87 1.25 12.08
CA LYS A 119 -12.33 1.39 12.02
C LYS A 119 -12.85 1.20 10.60
N ASP A 120 -12.13 1.67 9.60
CA ASP A 120 -12.51 1.53 8.19
C ASP A 120 -12.55 0.04 7.79
N MET A 121 -11.60 -0.76 8.26
CA MET A 121 -11.58 -2.20 7.99
C MET A 121 -12.70 -2.95 8.71
N ALA A 122 -13.02 -2.55 9.94
CA ALA A 122 -14.17 -3.10 10.66
C ALA A 122 -15.50 -2.81 9.94
N VAL A 123 -15.67 -1.60 9.40
CA VAL A 123 -16.88 -1.18 8.67
C VAL A 123 -17.05 -1.98 7.39
N VAL A 124 -15.98 -2.12 6.59
CA VAL A 124 -16.03 -2.90 5.36
C VAL A 124 -16.34 -4.37 5.67
N GLY A 125 -15.67 -4.96 6.68
CA GLY A 125 -15.92 -6.34 7.11
C GLY A 125 -17.37 -6.54 7.56
N ALA A 126 -17.90 -5.69 8.44
CA ALA A 126 -19.29 -5.77 8.91
C ALA A 126 -20.29 -5.66 7.75
N ALA A 127 -20.04 -4.76 6.79
CA ALA A 127 -20.90 -4.60 5.63
C ALA A 127 -20.89 -5.80 4.68
N GLN A 128 -19.72 -6.39 4.44
CA GLN A 128 -19.56 -7.62 3.65
C GLN A 128 -20.06 -8.87 4.36
N GLY A 129 -20.20 -8.82 5.69
CA GLY A 129 -20.84 -9.86 6.49
C GLY A 129 -22.36 -9.67 6.66
N GLY A 130 -22.93 -8.56 6.18
CA GLY A 130 -24.34 -8.22 6.40
C GLY A 130 -24.68 -7.87 7.86
N GLN A 131 -23.68 -7.52 8.69
CA GLN A 131 -23.83 -7.30 10.13
C GLN A 131 -24.40 -5.91 10.43
N LYS A 132 -25.73 -5.78 10.35
CA LYS A 132 -26.43 -4.50 10.48
C LYS A 132 -26.23 -3.85 11.86
N GLU A 133 -26.39 -4.60 12.95
CA GLU A 133 -26.28 -4.08 14.32
C GLU A 133 -24.87 -3.55 14.61
N LEU A 134 -23.85 -4.26 14.12
CA LEU A 134 -22.46 -3.82 14.23
C LEU A 134 -22.22 -2.55 13.42
N LEU A 135 -22.79 -2.45 12.20
CA LEU A 135 -22.70 -1.24 11.38
C LEU A 135 -23.41 -0.05 12.02
N GLU A 136 -24.58 -0.24 12.63
CA GLU A 136 -25.28 0.79 13.38
C GLU A 136 -24.38 1.37 14.47
N TRP A 137 -23.74 0.50 15.25
CA TRP A 137 -22.78 0.92 16.27
C TRP A 137 -21.55 1.63 15.66
N LEU A 138 -20.93 1.06 14.62
CA LEU A 138 -19.75 1.67 13.97
C LEU A 138 -20.06 3.05 13.41
N ILE A 139 -21.22 3.23 12.77
CA ILE A 139 -21.68 4.51 12.23
C ILE A 139 -21.97 5.50 13.36
N SER A 140 -22.52 5.04 14.49
CA SER A 140 -22.67 5.87 15.70
C SER A 140 -21.32 6.35 16.25
N GLN A 141 -20.26 5.58 16.03
CA GLN A 141 -18.87 5.97 16.35
C GLN A 141 -18.20 6.82 15.25
N GLY A 142 -18.95 7.32 14.26
CA GLY A 142 -18.44 8.18 13.18
C GLY A 142 -17.75 7.42 12.04
N ALA A 143 -18.07 6.14 11.84
CA ALA A 143 -17.65 5.43 10.63
C ALA A 143 -18.23 6.04 9.34
N SER A 144 -17.52 5.84 8.23
CA SER A 144 -17.98 6.26 6.92
C SER A 144 -19.14 5.40 6.41
N LYS A 145 -20.28 6.03 6.17
CA LYS A 145 -21.46 5.40 5.54
C LYS A 145 -21.17 4.97 4.09
N ASP A 146 -20.32 5.73 3.39
CA ASP A 146 -19.89 5.40 2.03
C ASP A 146 -19.01 4.14 2.01
N LEU A 147 -18.15 3.92 3.01
CA LEU A 147 -17.39 2.66 3.10
C LEU A 147 -18.29 1.47 3.41
N ALA A 148 -19.28 1.66 4.29
CA ALA A 148 -20.26 0.63 4.59
C ALA A 148 -21.07 0.25 3.35
N VAL A 149 -21.55 1.23 2.56
CA VAL A 149 -22.39 0.93 1.40
C VAL A 149 -21.61 0.25 0.29
N ILE A 150 -20.31 0.52 0.14
CA ILE A 150 -19.45 -0.21 -0.80
C ILE A 150 -19.43 -1.70 -0.46
N GLY A 151 -19.15 -2.06 0.80
CA GLY A 151 -19.07 -3.46 1.23
C GLY A 151 -20.40 -4.19 1.09
N ALA A 152 -21.49 -3.56 1.54
CA ALA A 152 -22.83 -4.13 1.45
C ALA A 152 -23.29 -4.29 -0.01
N ALA A 153 -22.99 -3.31 -0.86
CA ALA A 153 -23.31 -3.34 -2.28
C ALA A 153 -22.50 -4.38 -3.04
N TYR A 154 -21.21 -4.53 -2.75
CA TYR A 154 -20.37 -5.56 -3.36
C TYR A 154 -20.93 -6.97 -3.10
N ASP A 155 -21.39 -7.22 -1.87
CA ASP A 155 -21.92 -8.54 -1.49
C ASP A 155 -23.41 -8.74 -1.73
N GLY A 156 -24.13 -7.69 -2.12
CA GLY A 156 -25.50 -7.78 -2.60
C GLY A 156 -26.56 -7.73 -1.49
N TYR A 157 -26.24 -7.17 -0.33
CA TYR A 157 -27.18 -7.02 0.78
C TYR A 157 -28.16 -5.86 0.54
N LYS A 158 -29.18 -6.08 -0.29
CA LYS A 158 -30.10 -5.03 -0.75
C LYS A 158 -30.75 -4.25 0.40
N GLU A 159 -31.28 -4.93 1.42
CA GLU A 159 -31.93 -4.27 2.57
C GLU A 159 -30.94 -3.39 3.36
N LEU A 160 -29.68 -3.84 3.45
CA LEU A 160 -28.63 -3.09 4.12
C LEU A 160 -28.21 -1.86 3.29
N ILE A 161 -28.18 -1.97 1.97
CA ILE A 161 -27.92 -0.85 1.06
C ILE A 161 -29.05 0.18 1.17
N GLU A 162 -30.31 -0.25 1.16
CA GLU A 162 -31.47 0.62 1.34
C GLU A 162 -31.39 1.40 2.66
N TRP A 163 -31.06 0.70 3.75
CA TRP A 163 -30.84 1.33 5.03
C TRP A 163 -29.67 2.33 4.98
N LEU A 164 -28.50 1.96 4.47
CA LEU A 164 -27.33 2.86 4.39
C LEU A 164 -27.59 4.10 3.54
N VAL A 165 -28.29 3.97 2.41
CA VAL A 165 -28.70 5.09 1.57
C VAL A 165 -29.69 5.98 2.31
N SER A 166 -30.63 5.42 3.09
CA SER A 166 -31.53 6.20 3.96
C SER A 166 -30.77 6.97 5.05
N GLN A 167 -29.62 6.45 5.50
CA GLN A 167 -28.73 7.13 6.43
C GLN A 167 -27.86 8.20 5.74
N GLY A 168 -27.95 8.37 4.42
CA GLY A 168 -27.21 9.38 3.66
C GLY A 168 -25.92 8.88 3.00
N ALA A 169 -25.73 7.57 2.84
CA ALA A 169 -24.70 7.03 1.95
C ALA A 169 -24.98 7.41 0.49
N SER A 170 -23.94 7.63 -0.30
CA SER A 170 -24.09 8.00 -1.71
C SER A 170 -24.57 6.83 -2.57
N LYS A 171 -25.61 7.06 -3.38
CA LYS A 171 -26.10 6.10 -4.38
C LYS A 171 -25.07 5.81 -5.46
N ASP A 172 -24.26 6.80 -5.83
CA ASP A 172 -23.17 6.62 -6.81
C ASP A 172 -22.06 5.72 -6.28
N VAL A 173 -21.79 5.82 -4.97
CA VAL A 173 -20.83 4.93 -4.30
C VAL A 173 -21.41 3.52 -4.18
N ALA A 174 -22.70 3.40 -3.85
CA ALA A 174 -23.39 2.12 -3.81
C ALA A 174 -23.37 1.42 -5.18
N VAL A 175 -23.65 2.14 -6.28
CA VAL A 175 -23.71 1.52 -7.61
C VAL A 175 -22.33 1.10 -8.11
N GLU A 176 -21.28 1.86 -7.79
CA GLU A 176 -19.90 1.44 -8.08
C GLU A 176 -19.56 0.14 -7.34
N GLY A 177 -19.92 0.02 -6.05
CA GLY A 177 -19.72 -1.19 -5.25
C GLY A 177 -20.50 -2.41 -5.78
N ALA A 178 -21.81 -2.24 -6.03
CA ALA A 178 -22.67 -3.29 -6.58
C ALA A 178 -22.20 -3.76 -7.96
N ALA A 179 -21.81 -2.81 -8.82
CA ALA A 179 -21.32 -3.12 -10.14
C ALA A 179 -19.98 -3.84 -10.10
N ASN A 180 -19.07 -3.48 -9.19
CA ASN A 180 -17.82 -4.22 -8.99
C ASN A 180 -18.09 -5.67 -8.52
N GLY A 181 -19.01 -5.85 -7.58
CA GLY A 181 -19.44 -7.16 -7.09
C GLY A 181 -20.28 -7.99 -8.07
N GLY A 182 -20.68 -7.44 -9.22
CA GLY A 182 -21.47 -8.13 -10.23
C GLY A 182 -22.97 -8.25 -9.89
N GLN A 183 -23.46 -7.44 -8.95
CA GLN A 183 -24.84 -7.49 -8.47
C GLN A 183 -25.79 -6.78 -9.43
N LYS A 184 -26.08 -7.40 -10.58
CA LYS A 184 -26.81 -6.78 -11.69
C LYS A 184 -28.16 -6.21 -11.27
N GLU A 185 -28.96 -6.95 -10.51
CA GLU A 185 -30.30 -6.53 -10.07
C GLU A 185 -30.23 -5.30 -9.16
N ILE A 186 -29.21 -5.22 -8.30
CA ILE A 186 -28.98 -4.07 -7.43
C ILE A 186 -28.48 -2.87 -8.22
N VAL A 187 -27.65 -3.08 -9.25
CA VAL A 187 -27.20 -2.02 -10.16
C VAL A 187 -28.38 -1.42 -10.92
N GLU A 188 -29.24 -2.26 -11.49
CA GLU A 188 -30.45 -1.81 -12.18
C GLU A 188 -31.37 -1.02 -11.24
N TRP A 189 -31.59 -1.54 -10.03
CA TRP A 189 -32.35 -0.82 -9.00
C TRP A 189 -31.71 0.51 -8.64
N LEU A 190 -30.41 0.59 -8.33
CA LEU A 190 -29.74 1.84 -7.97
C LEU A 190 -29.79 2.88 -9.11
N ILE A 191 -29.62 2.45 -10.37
CA ILE A 191 -29.78 3.33 -11.54
C ILE A 191 -31.20 3.85 -11.62
N SER A 192 -32.22 3.01 -11.37
CA SER A 192 -33.63 3.47 -11.31
C SER A 192 -33.86 4.49 -10.19
N GLN A 193 -33.06 4.44 -9.12
CA GLN A 193 -33.09 5.39 -8.01
C GLN A 193 -32.22 6.64 -8.26
N GLY A 194 -31.69 6.82 -9.48
CA GLY A 194 -30.92 7.99 -9.90
C GLY A 194 -29.40 7.87 -9.74
N ALA A 195 -28.86 6.67 -9.50
CA ALA A 195 -27.41 6.46 -9.49
C ALA A 195 -26.80 6.57 -10.90
N SER A 196 -25.55 7.01 -10.95
CA SER A 196 -24.81 7.24 -12.18
C SER A 196 -24.45 5.95 -12.92
N LYS A 197 -24.92 5.83 -14.17
CA LYS A 197 -24.47 4.79 -15.11
C LYS A 197 -22.95 4.82 -15.35
N VAL A 198 -22.32 5.99 -15.22
CA VAL A 198 -20.87 6.15 -15.38
C VAL A 198 -20.12 5.49 -14.22
N GLU A 199 -20.60 5.65 -12.98
CA GLU A 199 -19.98 4.98 -11.83
C GLU A 199 -20.26 3.47 -11.84
N ALA A 200 -21.45 3.05 -12.28
CA ALA A 200 -21.73 1.64 -12.52
C ALA A 200 -20.74 1.02 -13.52
N ALA A 201 -20.48 1.68 -14.65
CA ALA A 201 -19.58 1.16 -15.68
C ALA A 201 -18.12 1.08 -15.20
N LYS A 202 -17.69 2.03 -14.37
CA LYS A 202 -16.37 2.00 -13.74
C LYS A 202 -16.25 0.82 -12.77
N GLY A 203 -17.25 0.62 -11.90
CA GLY A 203 -17.29 -0.48 -10.95
C GLY A 203 -17.27 -1.84 -11.65
N ALA A 204 -18.20 -2.04 -12.60
CA ALA A 204 -18.29 -3.27 -13.40
C ALA A 204 -16.98 -3.58 -14.13
N ALA A 205 -16.35 -2.57 -14.75
CA ALA A 205 -15.11 -2.77 -15.47
C ALA A 205 -13.95 -3.10 -14.53
N GLN A 206 -13.82 -2.41 -13.40
CA GLN A 206 -12.79 -2.70 -12.40
C GLN A 206 -12.95 -4.12 -11.83
N GLY A 207 -14.19 -4.56 -11.61
CA GLY A 207 -14.54 -5.91 -11.23
C GLY A 207 -14.54 -6.92 -12.38
N GLY A 208 -14.19 -6.56 -13.62
CA GLY A 208 -14.17 -7.56 -14.70
C GLY A 208 -15.53 -8.19 -15.03
N GLN A 209 -16.63 -7.56 -14.62
CA GLN A 209 -18.00 -8.05 -14.80
C GLN A 209 -18.44 -7.85 -16.25
N LYS A 210 -17.98 -8.73 -17.15
CA LYS A 210 -18.06 -8.55 -18.60
C LYS A 210 -19.48 -8.33 -19.09
N GLU A 211 -20.43 -9.16 -18.67
CA GLU A 211 -21.83 -9.07 -19.10
C GLU A 211 -22.48 -7.75 -18.65
N LEU A 212 -22.13 -7.28 -17.46
CA LEU A 212 -22.61 -5.99 -16.94
C LEU A 212 -21.97 -4.81 -17.67
N VAL A 213 -20.69 -4.92 -18.03
CA VAL A 213 -19.98 -3.91 -18.85
C VAL A 213 -20.58 -3.85 -20.26
N GLU A 214 -20.86 -5.00 -20.88
CA GLU A 214 -21.54 -5.10 -22.17
C GLU A 214 -22.89 -4.40 -22.14
N TRP A 215 -23.71 -4.71 -21.13
CA TRP A 215 -24.99 -4.04 -20.94
C TRP A 215 -24.83 -2.54 -20.74
N LEU A 216 -23.92 -2.07 -19.88
CA LEU A 216 -23.71 -0.64 -19.64
C LEU A 216 -23.20 0.11 -20.88
N ILE A 217 -22.35 -0.51 -21.70
CA ILE A 217 -21.91 0.04 -22.99
C ILE A 217 -23.09 0.15 -23.95
N SER A 218 -23.98 -0.84 -24.01
CA SER A 218 -25.22 -0.75 -24.80
C SER A 218 -26.12 0.40 -24.34
N GLN A 219 -26.02 0.80 -23.08
CA GLN A 219 -26.72 1.94 -22.47
C GLN A 219 -25.97 3.28 -22.63
N GLY A 220 -24.90 3.32 -23.43
CA GLY A 220 -24.13 4.53 -23.74
C GLY A 220 -22.89 4.78 -22.88
N ALA A 221 -22.45 3.81 -22.06
CA ALA A 221 -21.21 3.96 -21.31
C ALA A 221 -19.98 3.98 -22.23
N SER A 222 -18.96 4.76 -21.84
CA SER A 222 -17.73 4.92 -22.62
C SER A 222 -16.81 3.71 -22.51
N LYS A 223 -16.53 3.07 -23.65
CA LYS A 223 -15.54 1.98 -23.79
C LYS A 223 -14.15 2.38 -23.27
N ASP A 224 -13.71 3.60 -23.54
CA ASP A 224 -12.40 4.12 -23.11
C ASP A 224 -12.30 4.32 -21.58
N ARG A 225 -13.41 4.68 -20.94
CA ARG A 225 -13.45 4.75 -19.47
C ARG A 225 -13.48 3.35 -18.85
N ALA A 226 -14.24 2.43 -19.46
CA ALA A 226 -14.30 1.04 -19.04
C ALA A 226 -12.92 0.38 -19.13
N ILE A 227 -12.21 0.50 -20.26
CA ILE A 227 -10.91 -0.19 -20.44
C ILE A 227 -9.85 0.32 -19.47
N ALA A 228 -9.83 1.63 -19.17
CA ALA A 228 -8.92 2.18 -18.17
C ALA A 228 -9.18 1.60 -16.77
N ARG A 229 -10.46 1.35 -16.41
CA ARG A 229 -10.84 0.77 -15.12
C ARG A 229 -10.64 -0.76 -15.07
N ALA A 230 -10.93 -1.47 -16.15
CA ALA A 230 -10.60 -2.89 -16.28
C ALA A 230 -9.09 -3.12 -16.14
N ALA A 231 -8.29 -2.29 -16.82
CA ALA A 231 -6.83 -2.34 -16.71
C ALA A 231 -6.34 -1.94 -15.31
N TYR A 232 -6.98 -0.96 -14.65
CA TYR A 232 -6.69 -0.65 -13.25
C TYR A 232 -6.94 -1.87 -12.34
N GLY A 233 -8.06 -2.58 -12.53
CA GLY A 233 -8.40 -3.81 -11.80
C GLY A 233 -7.53 -5.02 -12.13
N GLY A 234 -6.83 -5.00 -13.28
CA GLY A 234 -6.01 -6.13 -13.75
C GLY A 234 -6.81 -7.17 -14.54
N GLN A 235 -7.98 -6.80 -15.04
CA GLN A 235 -8.95 -7.68 -15.71
C GLN A 235 -8.54 -7.91 -17.17
N LYS A 236 -7.54 -8.77 -17.39
CA LYS A 236 -6.90 -8.94 -18.71
C LYS A 236 -7.88 -9.35 -19.80
N GLU A 237 -8.74 -10.33 -19.53
CA GLU A 237 -9.73 -10.85 -20.50
C GLU A 237 -10.74 -9.76 -20.90
N LEU A 238 -11.17 -8.93 -19.94
CA LEU A 238 -12.05 -7.80 -20.23
C LEU A 238 -11.32 -6.71 -21.01
N VAL A 239 -10.05 -6.45 -20.71
CA VAL A 239 -9.21 -5.50 -21.48
C VAL A 239 -9.05 -5.97 -22.92
N GLU A 240 -8.74 -7.24 -23.14
CA GLU A 240 -8.65 -7.85 -24.48
C GLU A 240 -9.95 -7.68 -25.27
N TRP A 241 -11.08 -8.00 -24.63
CA TRP A 241 -12.39 -7.82 -25.24
C TRP A 241 -12.66 -6.34 -25.55
N LEU A 242 -12.43 -5.41 -24.61
CA LEU A 242 -12.65 -3.98 -24.86
C LEU A 242 -11.77 -3.43 -25.98
N MET A 243 -10.52 -3.90 -26.11
CA MET A 243 -9.65 -3.57 -27.24
C MET A 243 -10.23 -4.06 -28.57
N SER A 244 -10.78 -5.28 -28.60
CA SER A 244 -11.48 -5.80 -29.80
C SER A 244 -12.70 -4.95 -30.18
N GLN A 245 -13.30 -4.26 -29.21
CA GLN A 245 -14.42 -3.33 -29.40
C GLN A 245 -13.98 -1.90 -29.76
N GLY A 246 -12.69 -1.67 -30.03
CA GLY A 246 -12.13 -0.38 -30.44
C GLY A 246 -11.73 0.55 -29.30
N ALA A 247 -11.67 0.07 -28.05
CA ALA A 247 -11.22 0.89 -26.93
C ALA A 247 -9.69 1.14 -26.99
N SER A 248 -9.25 2.30 -26.50
CA SER A 248 -7.86 2.72 -26.58
C SER A 248 -6.94 1.92 -25.66
N LYS A 249 -5.95 1.23 -26.25
CA LYS A 249 -4.85 0.59 -25.52
C LYS A 249 -4.01 1.57 -24.68
N ASP A 250 -3.94 2.84 -25.07
CA ASP A 250 -3.23 3.87 -24.31
C ASP A 250 -3.99 4.25 -23.03
N LYS A 251 -5.32 4.21 -23.05
CA LYS A 251 -6.13 4.34 -21.83
C LYS A 251 -5.97 3.13 -20.92
N ALA A 252 -5.88 1.93 -21.50
CA ALA A 252 -5.62 0.69 -20.77
C ALA A 252 -4.26 0.75 -20.06
N ILE A 253 -3.17 1.07 -20.78
CA ILE A 253 -1.82 1.02 -20.20
C ILE A 253 -1.64 2.08 -19.11
N ARG A 254 -2.26 3.25 -19.25
CA ARG A 254 -2.28 4.27 -18.19
C ARG A 254 -2.93 3.72 -16.92
N GLY A 255 -4.07 3.05 -17.04
CA GLY A 255 -4.80 2.46 -15.91
C GLY A 255 -4.01 1.34 -15.22
N ALA A 256 -3.48 0.40 -16.00
CA ALA A 256 -2.66 -0.70 -15.51
C ALA A 256 -1.38 -0.21 -14.81
N ALA A 257 -0.67 0.76 -15.40
CA ALA A 257 0.55 1.30 -14.82
C ALA A 257 0.27 2.08 -13.53
N TYR A 258 -0.84 2.83 -13.48
CA TYR A 258 -1.25 3.57 -12.28
C TYR A 258 -1.54 2.64 -11.09
N SER A 259 -2.22 1.51 -11.29
CA SER A 259 -2.46 0.53 -10.22
C SER A 259 -1.26 -0.38 -9.96
N GLY A 260 -0.31 -0.49 -10.88
CA GLY A 260 0.90 -1.30 -10.74
C GLY A 260 0.77 -2.73 -11.27
N GLN A 261 -0.13 -2.98 -12.23
CA GLN A 261 -0.32 -4.30 -12.85
C GLN A 261 0.83 -4.62 -13.82
N LYS A 262 1.99 -5.00 -13.29
CA LYS A 262 3.23 -5.18 -14.07
C LYS A 262 3.04 -6.08 -15.31
N GLU A 263 2.44 -7.27 -15.13
CA GLU A 263 2.23 -8.23 -16.21
C GLU A 263 1.29 -7.67 -17.31
N LEU A 264 0.23 -6.97 -16.91
CA LEU A 264 -0.69 -6.36 -17.86
C LEU A 264 -0.03 -5.19 -18.61
N VAL A 265 0.84 -4.42 -17.95
CA VAL A 265 1.61 -3.35 -18.59
C VAL A 265 2.58 -3.92 -19.64
N GLU A 266 3.34 -4.97 -19.30
CA GLU A 266 4.23 -5.66 -20.25
C GLU A 266 3.47 -6.19 -21.46
N TRP A 267 2.33 -6.84 -21.22
CA TRP A 267 1.46 -7.31 -22.30
C TRP A 267 0.91 -6.16 -23.15
N LEU A 268 0.42 -5.07 -22.55
CA LEU A 268 -0.06 -3.91 -23.32
C LEU A 268 1.04 -3.24 -24.15
N MET A 269 2.28 -3.20 -23.65
CA MET A 269 3.43 -2.72 -24.44
C MET A 269 3.72 -3.63 -25.63
N SER A 270 3.57 -4.95 -25.49
CA SER A 270 3.71 -5.90 -26.60
C SER A 270 2.60 -5.74 -27.65
N GLN A 271 1.40 -5.28 -27.24
CA GLN A 271 0.32 -4.86 -28.15
C GLN A 271 0.54 -3.46 -28.76
N GLY A 272 1.71 -2.86 -28.52
CA GLY A 272 2.11 -1.56 -29.06
C GLY A 272 1.43 -0.37 -28.38
N ALA A 273 1.03 -0.47 -27.12
CA ALA A 273 0.59 0.69 -26.34
C ALA A 273 1.78 1.62 -26.05
N ASN A 274 1.52 2.92 -25.90
CA ASN A 274 2.58 3.91 -25.74
C ASN A 274 3.31 3.75 -24.39
N LYS A 275 4.60 3.41 -24.46
CA LYS A 275 5.46 3.20 -23.29
C LYS A 275 5.64 4.46 -22.44
N GLY A 276 5.64 5.65 -23.04
CA GLY A 276 5.69 6.92 -22.32
C GLY A 276 4.42 7.16 -21.48
N ILE A 277 3.26 6.76 -21.98
CA ILE A 277 2.01 6.80 -21.22
C ILE A 277 2.06 5.81 -20.04
N ALA A 278 2.70 4.65 -20.21
CA ALA A 278 2.95 3.70 -19.13
C ALA A 278 3.81 4.32 -18.02
N VAL A 279 4.92 4.96 -18.37
CA VAL A 279 5.80 5.66 -17.40
C VAL A 279 5.03 6.74 -16.65
N ILE A 280 4.29 7.60 -17.36
CA ILE A 280 3.46 8.65 -16.73
C ILE A 280 2.39 8.03 -15.81
N GLY A 281 1.71 6.98 -16.25
CA GLY A 281 0.73 6.25 -15.44
C GLY A 281 1.34 5.70 -14.16
N ALA A 282 2.50 5.05 -14.25
CA ALA A 282 3.22 4.52 -13.10
C ALA A 282 3.66 5.63 -12.13
N ILE A 283 4.23 6.73 -12.61
CA ILE A 283 4.64 7.86 -11.76
C ILE A 283 3.44 8.48 -11.04
N THR A 284 2.34 8.73 -11.76
CA THR A 284 1.12 9.30 -11.17
C THR A 284 0.46 8.35 -10.15
N GLY A 285 0.61 7.04 -10.35
CA GLY A 285 0.23 6.00 -9.38
C GLY A 285 1.22 5.81 -8.22
N GLN A 286 2.32 6.58 -8.18
CA GLN A 286 3.44 6.42 -7.25
C GLN A 286 4.06 5.01 -7.30
N ARG A 287 4.04 4.38 -8.47
CA ARG A 287 4.67 3.09 -8.77
C ARG A 287 6.07 3.32 -9.34
N TYR A 288 6.93 4.00 -8.57
CA TYR A 288 8.25 4.44 -9.05
C TYR A 288 9.13 3.29 -9.54
N LYS A 289 9.14 2.16 -8.82
CA LYS A 289 9.87 0.95 -9.26
C LYS A 289 9.40 0.44 -10.62
N LEU A 290 8.07 0.37 -10.84
CA LEU A 290 7.53 -0.02 -12.15
C LEU A 290 7.91 1.01 -13.23
N ALA A 291 7.83 2.30 -12.93
CA ALA A 291 8.23 3.34 -13.86
C ALA A 291 9.71 3.21 -14.27
N THR A 292 10.61 2.98 -13.30
CA THR A 292 12.05 2.81 -13.57
C THR A 292 12.36 1.50 -14.28
N ASP A 293 11.66 0.40 -13.95
CA ASP A 293 11.75 -0.87 -14.70
C ASP A 293 11.43 -0.62 -16.19
N ILE A 294 10.34 0.08 -16.49
CA ILE A 294 9.93 0.40 -17.87
C ILE A 294 10.98 1.29 -18.57
N ILE A 295 11.48 2.33 -17.88
CA ILE A 295 12.49 3.24 -18.41
C ILE A 295 13.77 2.50 -18.76
N ASN A 296 14.28 1.69 -17.83
CA ASN A 296 15.55 0.98 -17.98
C ASN A 296 15.45 -0.12 -19.05
N ASN A 297 14.36 -0.89 -19.06
CA ASN A 297 14.19 -2.02 -19.98
C ASN A 297 13.86 -1.59 -21.41
N HIS A 298 13.26 -0.41 -21.60
CA HIS A 298 12.79 0.03 -22.92
C HIS A 298 13.34 1.39 -23.37
N GLN A 299 14.29 1.97 -22.63
CA GLN A 299 14.92 3.27 -22.90
C GLN A 299 13.92 4.38 -23.23
N VAL A 300 12.88 4.50 -22.40
CA VAL A 300 11.77 5.42 -22.66
C VAL A 300 12.16 6.87 -22.37
N LEU A 301 12.10 7.72 -23.38
CA LEU A 301 12.15 9.17 -23.25
C LEU A 301 10.73 9.76 -23.24
N LEU A 302 10.46 10.69 -22.32
CA LEU A 302 9.21 11.42 -22.27
C LEU A 302 9.26 12.67 -23.18
N PRO A 303 8.12 13.08 -23.76
CA PRO A 303 8.06 14.27 -24.58
C PRO A 303 8.37 15.53 -23.76
N SER A 304 8.96 16.52 -24.42
CA SER A 304 9.35 17.80 -23.81
C SER A 304 8.15 18.66 -23.39
N ALA A 305 6.98 18.42 -23.99
CA ALA A 305 5.71 19.04 -23.68
C ALA A 305 4.67 17.97 -23.34
N ILE A 306 3.93 18.20 -22.26
CA ILE A 306 2.79 17.39 -21.84
C ILE A 306 1.62 18.31 -21.52
N ASP A 307 0.40 17.77 -21.54
CA ASP A 307 -0.79 18.54 -21.23
C ASP A 307 -0.77 19.06 -19.77
N THR A 308 -1.44 20.20 -19.54
CA THR A 308 -1.45 20.88 -18.23
C THR A 308 -1.96 19.98 -17.10
N THR A 309 -2.92 19.09 -17.38
CA THR A 309 -3.46 18.18 -16.36
C THR A 309 -2.41 17.17 -15.92
N THR A 310 -1.76 16.52 -16.88
CA THR A 310 -0.66 15.58 -16.59
C THR A 310 0.51 16.30 -15.92
N SER A 311 0.85 17.51 -16.34
CA SER A 311 1.90 18.32 -15.70
C SER A 311 1.60 18.60 -14.23
N ASN A 312 0.38 19.00 -13.90
CA ASN A 312 -0.02 19.25 -12.51
C ASN A 312 0.00 17.98 -11.65
N GLN A 313 -0.42 16.84 -12.22
CA GLN A 313 -0.34 15.55 -11.53
C GLN A 313 1.12 15.18 -11.23
N LEU A 314 2.01 15.26 -12.21
CA LEU A 314 3.43 14.96 -12.02
C LEU A 314 4.10 15.93 -11.05
N LYS A 315 3.72 17.21 -11.09
CA LYS A 315 4.19 18.21 -10.12
C LYS A 315 3.82 17.82 -8.69
N SER A 316 2.60 17.33 -8.45
CA SER A 316 2.22 16.84 -7.13
C SER A 316 3.07 15.65 -6.66
N CYS A 317 3.44 14.75 -7.59
CA CYS A 317 4.29 13.60 -7.30
C CYS A 317 5.74 14.00 -6.95
N PHE A 318 6.29 15.00 -7.65
CA PHE A 318 7.69 15.42 -7.56
C PHE A 318 7.94 16.64 -6.66
N ASN A 319 6.90 17.30 -6.15
CA ASN A 319 7.05 18.35 -5.13
C ASN A 319 7.68 17.81 -3.83
N ILE A 320 7.51 16.51 -3.55
CA ILE A 320 8.20 15.83 -2.46
C ILE A 320 9.59 15.42 -2.96
N ARG A 321 10.64 16.04 -2.41
CA ARG A 321 12.04 15.80 -2.84
C ARG A 321 12.46 14.35 -2.73
N TYR A 322 12.03 13.65 -1.68
CA TYR A 322 12.29 12.21 -1.53
C TYR A 322 11.78 11.41 -2.72
N ASN A 323 10.54 11.65 -3.16
CA ASN A 323 9.95 10.97 -4.31
C ASN A 323 10.75 11.23 -5.59
N THR A 324 11.17 12.49 -5.80
CA THR A 324 11.98 12.88 -6.95
C THR A 324 13.32 12.15 -6.96
N TYR A 325 14.05 12.15 -5.86
CA TYR A 325 15.35 11.50 -5.79
C TYR A 325 15.25 9.98 -5.82
N SER A 326 14.26 9.40 -5.13
CA SER A 326 13.99 7.97 -5.18
C SER A 326 13.69 7.51 -6.60
N PHE A 327 12.86 8.26 -7.34
CA PHE A 327 12.58 7.97 -8.73
C PHE A 327 13.83 8.06 -9.61
N ILE A 328 14.61 9.14 -9.52
CA ILE A 328 15.83 9.32 -10.34
C ILE A 328 16.86 8.23 -10.01
N SER A 329 17.02 7.87 -8.73
CA SER A 329 17.97 6.81 -8.31
C SER A 329 17.65 5.42 -8.86
N GLY A 330 16.40 5.16 -9.24
CA GLY A 330 16.03 3.88 -9.84
C GLY A 330 16.32 3.80 -11.34
N ILE A 331 16.67 4.92 -11.99
CA ILE A 331 17.07 4.95 -13.40
C ILE A 331 18.56 4.61 -13.47
N THR A 332 18.93 3.55 -14.17
CA THR A 332 20.30 3.00 -14.15
C THR A 332 21.23 3.62 -15.19
N SER A 333 20.69 4.11 -16.30
CA SER A 333 21.46 4.82 -17.33
C SER A 333 21.67 6.28 -16.95
N TYR A 334 22.92 6.72 -16.95
CA TYR A 334 23.30 8.10 -16.70
C TYR A 334 22.67 9.08 -17.69
N ASP A 335 22.62 8.74 -18.98
CA ASP A 335 22.00 9.59 -20.01
C ASP A 335 20.48 9.72 -19.79
N LEU A 336 19.82 8.63 -19.41
CA LEU A 336 18.40 8.67 -19.06
C LEU A 336 18.17 9.51 -17.80
N GLN A 337 19.01 9.36 -16.77
CA GLN A 337 18.92 10.19 -15.57
C GLN A 337 19.00 11.68 -15.91
N ILE A 338 19.95 12.12 -16.75
CA ILE A 338 20.06 13.52 -17.18
C ILE A 338 18.78 13.99 -17.86
N ASN A 339 18.23 13.17 -18.77
CA ASN A 339 17.00 13.51 -19.48
C ASN A 339 15.80 13.65 -18.53
N TYR A 340 15.65 12.73 -17.57
CA TYR A 340 14.59 12.80 -16.57
C TYR A 340 14.78 13.93 -15.56
N ILE A 341 16.02 14.28 -15.20
CA ILE A 341 16.32 15.48 -14.42
C ILE A 341 15.82 16.72 -15.14
N LYS A 342 16.15 16.89 -16.43
CA LYS A 342 15.67 18.03 -17.24
C LYS A 342 14.16 18.06 -17.34
N PHE A 343 13.53 16.91 -17.56
CA PHE A 343 12.08 16.79 -17.62
C PHE A 343 11.43 17.20 -16.29
N ILE A 344 11.85 16.63 -15.17
CA ILE A 344 11.31 16.92 -13.84
C ILE A 344 11.51 18.39 -13.48
N SER A 345 12.69 18.95 -13.77
CA SER A 345 13.05 20.35 -13.51
C SER A 345 12.05 21.32 -14.12
N LYS A 346 11.61 21.06 -15.38
CA LYS A 346 10.54 21.83 -16.02
C LYS A 346 9.21 21.72 -15.28
N ILE A 347 8.83 20.52 -14.85
CA ILE A 347 7.56 20.25 -14.17
C ILE A 347 7.48 20.95 -12.80
N ILE A 348 8.55 20.88 -12.00
CA ILE A 348 8.59 21.48 -10.66
C ILE A 348 9.09 22.93 -10.66
N CYS A 349 9.38 23.50 -11.84
CA CYS A 349 9.92 24.84 -12.02
C CYS A 349 11.22 25.07 -11.22
N MET A 350 12.13 24.11 -11.26
CA MET A 350 13.45 24.16 -10.64
C MET A 350 14.54 24.21 -11.70
N ASP A 351 15.64 24.91 -11.41
CA ASP A 351 16.84 24.87 -12.25
C ASP A 351 17.40 23.45 -12.35
N ASP A 352 17.69 22.98 -13.56
CA ASP A 352 18.10 21.59 -13.83
C ASP A 352 19.50 21.29 -13.31
N THR A 353 20.43 22.26 -13.42
CA THR A 353 21.78 22.13 -12.84
C THR A 353 21.74 22.02 -11.32
N LYS A 354 20.82 22.74 -10.67
CA LYS A 354 20.58 22.68 -9.23
C LYS A 354 19.98 21.34 -8.82
N LEU A 355 19.03 20.81 -9.59
CA LEU A 355 18.45 19.49 -9.33
C LEU A 355 19.50 18.39 -9.48
N ALA A 356 20.28 18.42 -10.57
CA ALA A 356 21.37 17.49 -10.82
C ALA A 356 22.42 17.51 -9.71
N ARG A 357 22.84 18.71 -9.26
CA ARG A 357 23.82 18.85 -8.16
C ARG A 357 23.31 18.28 -6.84
N ASN A 358 22.04 18.52 -6.51
CA ASN A 358 21.47 17.97 -5.27
C ASN A 358 21.38 16.44 -5.33
N PHE A 359 20.98 15.89 -6.48
CA PHE A 359 20.93 14.44 -6.68
C PHE A 359 22.33 13.82 -6.65
N GLY A 360 23.32 14.41 -7.31
CA GLY A 360 24.70 13.91 -7.28
C GLY A 360 25.32 13.93 -5.87
N ALA A 361 24.99 14.92 -5.04
CA ALA A 361 25.40 14.92 -3.63
C ALA A 361 24.78 13.76 -2.84
N LEU A 362 23.50 13.45 -3.09
CA LEU A 362 22.82 12.30 -2.50
C LEU A 362 23.43 10.97 -2.97
N GLU A 363 23.69 10.82 -4.27
CA GLU A 363 24.32 9.64 -4.85
C GLU A 363 25.72 9.40 -4.29
N THR A 364 26.49 10.48 -4.09
CA THR A 364 27.79 10.42 -3.42
C THR A 364 27.67 9.88 -2.00
N ILE A 365 26.67 10.33 -1.24
CA ILE A 365 26.38 9.80 0.12
C ILE A 365 26.03 8.31 0.05
N MET A 366 25.14 7.91 -0.87
CA MET A 366 24.74 6.51 -1.06
C MET A 366 25.97 5.63 -1.30
N TYR A 367 26.85 6.04 -2.22
CA TYR A 367 28.05 5.29 -2.57
C TYR A 367 29.07 5.25 -1.45
N GLN A 368 29.46 6.42 -0.90
CA GLN A 368 30.52 6.52 0.09
C GLN A 368 30.14 5.88 1.43
N GLN A 369 28.88 6.03 1.84
CA GLN A 369 28.38 5.53 3.13
C GLN A 369 27.73 4.14 3.01
N LYS A 370 27.62 3.59 1.79
CA LYS A 370 26.92 2.32 1.50
C LYS A 370 25.51 2.28 2.11
N LEU A 371 24.80 3.40 1.99
CA LEU A 371 23.48 3.61 2.56
C LEU A 371 22.38 3.31 1.54
N SER A 372 21.22 2.88 2.02
CA SER A 372 20.03 2.84 1.17
C SER A 372 19.65 4.25 0.70
N ILE A 373 18.83 4.37 -0.35
CA ILE A 373 18.30 5.67 -0.79
C ILE A 373 17.53 6.38 0.33
N GLN A 374 16.82 5.62 1.17
CA GLN A 374 16.04 6.17 2.29
C GLN A 374 16.97 6.77 3.34
N ASP A 375 17.99 6.01 3.75
CA ASP A 375 18.93 6.45 4.79
C ASP A 375 19.83 7.58 4.28
N SER A 376 20.22 7.51 3.01
CA SER A 376 21.00 8.56 2.35
C SER A 376 20.22 9.86 2.24
N TYR A 377 18.92 9.80 1.99
CA TYR A 377 18.09 10.99 1.94
C TYR A 377 17.96 11.65 3.31
N VAL A 378 17.79 10.85 4.36
CA VAL A 378 17.83 11.35 5.74
C VAL A 378 19.16 12.04 5.97
N TYR A 379 20.28 11.34 5.79
CA TYR A 379 21.64 11.87 5.97
C TYR A 379 21.89 13.17 5.19
N TYR A 380 21.52 13.21 3.91
CA TYR A 380 21.64 14.38 3.04
C TYR A 380 20.91 15.61 3.61
N VAL A 381 19.71 15.40 4.14
CA VAL A 381 18.93 16.47 4.74
C VAL A 381 19.59 16.96 6.03
N GLU A 382 20.11 16.05 6.87
CA GLU A 382 20.74 16.42 8.14
C GLU A 382 22.07 17.14 7.95
N ASP A 383 22.96 16.63 7.08
CA ASP A 383 24.23 17.28 6.73
C ASP A 383 24.00 18.71 6.26
N LYS A 384 22.95 18.93 5.45
CA LYS A 384 22.57 20.26 4.98
C LYS A 384 22.07 21.15 6.12
N TYR A 385 21.32 20.63 7.09
CA TYR A 385 20.90 21.40 8.26
C TYR A 385 22.09 21.78 9.15
N ILE A 386 22.99 20.82 9.41
CA ILE A 386 24.21 21.02 10.21
C ILE A 386 25.09 22.11 9.59
N ARG A 387 25.35 22.05 8.27
CA ARG A 387 26.12 23.09 7.55
C ARG A 387 25.51 24.48 7.63
N ASN A 388 24.19 24.57 7.83
CA ASN A 388 23.49 25.84 8.01
C ASN A 388 23.42 26.29 9.48
N GLY A 389 24.20 25.67 10.36
CA GLY A 389 24.26 26.01 11.79
C GLY A 389 23.05 25.54 12.58
N ILE A 390 22.23 24.64 12.02
CA ILE A 390 21.09 24.03 12.71
C ILE A 390 21.58 22.72 13.30
N LEU A 391 21.83 22.72 14.61
CA LEU A 391 22.21 21.52 15.37
C LEU A 391 21.03 20.55 15.40
N THR A 392 21.19 19.38 14.78
CA THR A 392 20.18 18.32 14.77
C THR A 392 20.65 17.16 15.67
N PRO A 393 19.84 16.69 16.63
CA PRO A 393 20.17 15.51 17.44
C PRO A 393 20.28 14.20 16.63
N LEU A 394 19.76 14.16 15.40
CA LEU A 394 19.50 12.95 14.64
C LEU A 394 20.68 12.54 13.72
N GLY A 395 21.31 13.50 13.03
CA GLY A 395 22.42 13.22 12.10
C GLY A 395 23.70 12.71 12.73
N ASN A 396 24.11 13.28 13.86
CA ASN A 396 25.28 12.79 14.58
C ASN A 396 25.01 11.43 15.23
N TYR A 397 23.76 11.14 15.61
CA TYR A 397 23.40 9.87 16.25
C TYR A 397 23.25 8.74 15.24
N VAL A 398 22.61 8.99 14.09
CA VAL A 398 22.52 8.03 12.97
C VAL A 398 23.89 7.80 12.34
N ALA A 399 24.68 8.85 12.07
CA ALA A 399 26.03 8.69 11.51
C ALA A 399 27.02 8.06 12.48
N SER A 400 26.96 8.36 13.79
CA SER A 400 27.82 7.72 14.79
C SER A 400 27.41 6.27 15.06
N PHE A 401 26.12 5.95 15.08
CA PHE A 401 25.63 4.58 15.13
C PHE A 401 26.07 3.79 13.89
N TYR A 402 25.89 4.34 12.69
CA TYR A 402 26.29 3.69 11.44
C TYR A 402 27.80 3.51 11.34
N ASN A 403 28.60 4.54 11.69
CA ASN A 403 30.06 4.43 11.73
C ASN A 403 30.54 3.41 12.76
N SER A 404 29.96 3.35 13.96
CA SER A 404 30.28 2.32 14.96
C SER A 404 29.85 0.91 14.51
N TYR A 405 28.78 0.81 13.73
CA TYR A 405 28.23 -0.43 13.20
C TYR A 405 29.01 -0.98 11.99
N THR A 406 29.51 -0.10 11.10
CA THR A 406 30.24 -0.50 9.88
C THR A 406 31.75 -0.58 10.07
N SER A 407 32.32 -0.06 11.17
CA SER A 407 33.76 -0.05 11.42
C SER A 407 34.28 -1.14 12.36
N ASP A 408 33.46 -2.14 12.72
CA ASP A 408 33.77 -3.18 13.72
C ASP A 408 34.29 -2.65 15.08
N LYS A 409 34.07 -1.36 15.38
CA LYS A 409 34.44 -0.71 16.66
C LYS A 409 33.30 -0.75 17.68
N LEU A 410 32.63 -1.89 17.81
CA LEU A 410 31.75 -2.19 18.94
C LEU A 410 32.48 -3.17 19.86
N THR A 411 33.44 -2.66 20.62
CA THR A 411 33.91 -3.38 21.82
C THR A 411 32.95 -3.04 22.95
N ILE A 412 32.02 -3.96 23.21
CA ILE A 412 31.06 -3.86 24.31
C ILE A 412 31.79 -4.31 25.59
N MET A 413 31.96 -3.40 26.55
CA MET A 413 32.27 -3.77 27.93
C MET A 413 31.18 -3.20 28.86
N GLY A 414 30.64 -4.05 29.73
CA GLY A 414 29.90 -3.63 30.92
C GLY A 414 28.38 -3.56 30.79
N GLU A 415 27.73 -4.00 31.86
CA GLU A 415 26.31 -4.19 32.06
C GLU A 415 25.62 -2.84 32.35
N THR A 416 24.41 -2.64 31.81
CA THR A 416 23.50 -1.50 32.02
C THR A 416 23.78 -0.22 31.20
N GLN A 417 23.34 -0.25 29.94
CA GLN A 417 23.08 0.93 29.13
C GLN A 417 21.58 1.24 29.17
N GLU A 418 21.17 2.40 29.67
CA GLU A 418 19.85 2.94 29.31
C GLU A 418 19.99 4.37 28.80
N MET A 419 19.53 4.58 27.57
CA MET A 419 19.37 5.90 26.97
C MET A 419 17.89 6.15 26.74
N ILE A 420 17.35 7.24 27.28
CA ILE A 420 15.93 7.56 27.20
C ILE A 420 15.71 8.71 26.21
N ILE A 421 14.83 8.49 25.23
CA ILE A 421 14.30 9.50 24.31
C ILE A 421 12.82 9.75 24.70
N PRO A 422 12.12 10.85 24.32
CA PRO A 422 10.64 11.04 24.47
C PRO A 422 9.74 10.78 23.21
N ASN A 423 8.48 10.37 23.42
CA ASN A 423 7.56 9.72 22.43
C ASN A 423 6.96 10.62 21.35
N GLU A 424 6.77 11.90 21.67
CA GLU A 424 6.43 12.89 20.66
C GLU A 424 7.66 13.43 19.93
N ILE A 425 8.89 13.26 20.47
CA ILE A 425 10.13 13.65 19.79
C ILE A 425 10.48 12.62 18.71
N LEU A 426 10.25 11.32 18.93
CA LEU A 426 10.32 10.29 17.88
C LEU A 426 9.25 10.46 16.78
N ASN A 427 8.06 10.97 17.11
CA ASN A 427 6.98 11.21 16.14
C ASN A 427 7.01 12.62 15.48
N LYS A 428 7.56 13.64 16.15
CA LYS A 428 7.72 15.00 15.64
C LYS A 428 9.09 15.24 15.01
N ILE A 429 10.15 14.49 15.33
CA ILE A 429 11.26 14.31 14.38
C ILE A 429 10.69 13.75 13.08
N ALA A 430 9.82 12.74 13.19
CA ALA A 430 9.15 12.11 12.06
C ALA A 430 8.07 12.97 11.34
N TYR A 431 7.70 14.17 11.80
CA TYR A 431 6.73 15.07 11.12
C TYR A 431 7.31 16.47 10.82
N TYR A 432 8.19 16.98 11.67
CA TYR A 432 8.81 18.31 11.59
C TYR A 432 10.04 18.31 10.63
N TYR A 433 10.65 17.15 10.36
CA TYR A 433 11.49 16.93 9.16
C TYR A 433 10.68 17.02 7.84
N MET A 434 9.36 16.76 7.88
CA MET A 434 8.54 16.56 6.68
C MET A 434 7.97 17.84 6.03
N ALA A 435 8.03 19.04 6.64
CA ALA A 435 7.20 20.18 6.17
C ALA A 435 7.83 21.59 6.00
N HIS A 436 8.67 22.18 6.89
CA HIS A 436 9.04 23.61 6.78
C HIS A 436 10.43 24.07 7.30
N PRO A 437 11.16 24.95 6.58
CA PRO A 437 12.63 24.97 6.54
C PRO A 437 13.29 26.36 6.81
N LYS A 438 12.70 27.27 7.60
CA LYS A 438 13.19 28.67 7.78
C LYS A 438 13.29 29.21 9.24
N LEU A 439 13.27 28.41 10.31
CA LEU A 439 13.16 28.91 11.69
C LEU A 439 14.36 28.56 12.60
N LYS A 440 14.83 29.56 13.37
CA LYS A 440 15.86 29.51 14.45
C LYS A 440 15.17 29.37 15.82
N HIS A 441 15.71 28.60 16.76
CA HIS A 441 15.43 28.77 18.20
C HIS A 441 16.72 28.58 19.02
N ASN A 442 17.43 29.70 19.22
CA ASN A 442 18.56 29.88 20.13
C ASN A 442 18.04 30.13 21.55
N ASP A 443 18.44 29.36 22.57
CA ASP A 443 18.90 29.93 23.85
C ASP A 443 19.57 28.87 24.73
N THR A 444 20.66 29.25 25.39
CA THR A 444 21.65 28.38 26.05
C THR A 444 21.32 28.03 27.51
N LEU A 445 20.06 28.07 27.94
CA LEU A 445 19.69 27.91 29.35
C LEU A 445 18.92 26.60 29.62
N ASN A 446 19.53 25.81 30.52
CA ASN A 446 19.48 24.36 30.62
C ASN A 446 18.47 23.84 31.68
N THR A 447 17.18 24.21 31.63
CA THR A 447 16.24 23.96 32.75
C THR A 447 14.83 23.43 32.39
N GLN A 448 14.71 22.44 31.50
CA GLN A 448 13.43 21.71 31.31
C GLN A 448 13.61 20.19 31.11
N ILE A 449 12.78 19.40 31.82
CA ILE A 449 12.74 17.92 31.82
C ILE A 449 11.58 17.44 30.90
N TYR A 450 11.81 16.44 30.04
CA TYR A 450 10.81 15.84 29.12
C TYR A 450 10.21 14.51 29.67
N PRO A 451 8.96 14.11 29.35
CA PRO A 451 8.31 12.90 29.92
C PRO A 451 8.67 11.58 29.20
N SER A 452 8.59 10.45 29.91
CA SER A 452 8.96 9.09 29.43
C SER A 452 7.89 8.40 28.55
N PHE A 453 8.34 7.55 27.61
CA PHE A 453 7.54 6.58 26.84
C PHE A 453 6.85 5.53 27.74
N SER A 454 5.80 4.84 27.25
CA SER A 454 5.38 3.58 27.91
C SER A 454 6.39 2.45 27.62
N GLU A 455 6.80 1.75 28.68
CA GLU A 455 7.78 0.64 28.61
C GLU A 455 7.44 -0.38 27.51
N SER A 456 6.16 -0.70 27.27
CA SER A 456 5.77 -1.70 26.28
C SER A 456 5.95 -1.27 24.81
N MET A 457 6.07 0.03 24.50
CA MET A 457 6.23 0.54 23.14
C MET A 457 7.68 0.97 22.88
N GLY A 458 8.35 1.52 23.90
CA GLY A 458 9.80 1.67 23.92
C GLY A 458 10.51 0.32 23.81
N ALA A 459 10.10 -0.67 24.61
CA ALA A 459 10.62 -2.04 24.53
C ALA A 459 10.26 -2.75 23.21
N LYS A 460 9.18 -2.40 22.51
CA LYS A 460 8.89 -2.98 21.18
C LYS A 460 9.75 -2.40 20.07
N VAL A 461 10.05 -1.11 20.12
CA VAL A 461 10.97 -0.46 19.17
C VAL A 461 12.41 -0.85 19.49
N VAL A 462 12.78 -0.92 20.77
CA VAL A 462 14.07 -1.47 21.24
C VAL A 462 14.18 -2.95 20.91
N ASN A 463 13.15 -3.79 21.12
CA ASN A 463 13.18 -5.22 20.75
C ASN A 463 13.20 -5.42 19.24
N LEU A 464 12.46 -4.65 18.44
CA LEU A 464 12.58 -4.69 16.97
C LEU A 464 14.00 -4.31 16.49
N TRP A 465 14.67 -3.38 17.18
CA TRP A 465 16.05 -3.00 16.88
C TRP A 465 17.08 -3.99 17.43
N VAL A 466 16.85 -4.59 18.61
CA VAL A 466 17.66 -5.69 19.18
C VAL A 466 17.52 -6.94 18.32
N ASP A 467 16.32 -7.28 17.84
CA ASP A 467 16.04 -8.36 16.92
C ASP A 467 16.69 -8.12 15.56
N ARG A 468 16.69 -6.87 15.06
CA ARG A 468 17.39 -6.50 13.81
C ARG A 468 18.91 -6.55 13.95
N ILE A 469 19.46 -6.17 15.12
CA ILE A 469 20.89 -6.30 15.45
C ILE A 469 21.27 -7.79 15.60
N ASN A 470 20.40 -8.62 16.20
CA ASN A 470 20.60 -10.05 16.37
C ASN A 470 20.45 -10.83 15.04
N GLU A 471 19.53 -10.41 14.16
CA GLU A 471 19.35 -10.95 12.80
C GLU A 471 20.58 -10.70 11.91
N ILE A 472 21.28 -9.58 12.12
CA ILE A 472 22.50 -9.27 11.38
C ILE A 472 23.73 -9.94 12.01
N ARG A 473 23.71 -10.17 13.34
CA ARG A 473 24.69 -11.02 14.04
C ARG A 473 24.64 -12.49 13.56
N SER A 474 23.46 -13.08 13.47
CA SER A 474 23.29 -14.48 13.04
C SER A 474 23.64 -14.69 11.56
N LYS A 475 23.36 -13.71 10.69
CA LYS A 475 23.80 -13.74 9.28
C LYS A 475 25.32 -13.61 9.12
N ARG A 476 26.02 -12.96 10.04
CA ARG A 476 27.50 -12.90 10.09
C ARG A 476 28.14 -14.20 10.59
N GLU A 477 27.49 -14.93 11.51
CA GLU A 477 27.96 -16.24 11.97
C GLU A 477 27.85 -17.32 10.89
N ILE A 478 26.80 -17.27 10.05
CA ILE A 478 26.62 -18.20 8.90
C ILE A 478 27.66 -17.94 7.79
N LEU A 479 28.00 -16.67 7.52
CA LEU A 479 29.03 -16.32 6.53
C LEU A 479 30.47 -16.64 6.99
N ASN A 480 30.71 -16.73 8.31
CA ASN A 480 32.02 -17.10 8.87
C ASN A 480 32.18 -18.63 9.07
N SER A 481 31.08 -19.40 9.13
CA SER A 481 31.14 -20.88 9.18
C SER A 481 31.37 -21.52 7.82
N ASP A 482 30.91 -20.88 6.72
CA ASP A 482 31.13 -21.37 5.35
C ASP A 482 32.57 -21.11 4.84
N SER A 483 33.33 -20.25 5.51
CA SER A 483 34.76 -20.02 5.22
C SER A 483 35.73 -20.95 5.96
N ILE A 484 35.22 -21.94 6.73
CA ILE A 484 36.04 -22.90 7.50
C ILE A 484 35.87 -24.34 6.97
N GLY A 485 35.08 -24.54 5.89
CA GLY A 485 34.74 -25.86 5.34
C GLY A 485 35.19 -26.18 3.90
N MET A 486 36.08 -25.39 3.29
CA MET A 486 36.73 -25.72 2.00
C MET A 486 38.22 -25.46 2.03
#